data_AF-A0A3R7H254-F1
#
_entry.id   AF-A0A3R7H254-F1
#
_cell.length_a   1.000
_cell.length_b   1.000
_cell.length_c   1.000
_cell.angle_alpha   90.00
_cell.angle_beta   90.00
_cell.angle_gamma   90.00
#
_symmetry.space_group_name_H-M   'P 1'
#
loop_
_entity.id
_entity.type
_entity.pdbx_description
1 polymer ?
#
loop_
_entity_poly.entity_id
_entity_poly.type
_entity_poly.pdbx_seq_one_letter_code
_entity_poly.pdbx_strand_id
1 'polypeptide(L)'
;MLAEDYVLMPRLCHDVPWLELKKVSAGPKLLPHHQMARKKWGDDLEGKTNAEWAAVLFSDEKKWNLDERDGLQQHWIGTWHPDPVVVCRHSGSGSVMA
;
A
#
# COMPACT_ATOMS: atom_id res chain seq x y z
N MET A 1 -24.66 -7.56 -10.95
CA MET A 1 -25.21 -6.36 -10.28
C MET A 1 -24.12 -5.39 -9.78
N LEU A 2 -22.85 -5.53 -10.20
CA LEU A 2 -21.74 -4.66 -9.75
C LEU A 2 -21.11 -3.84 -10.89
N ALA A 3 -21.46 -4.07 -12.15
CA ALA A 3 -20.85 -3.38 -13.29
C ALA A 3 -21.43 -1.97 -13.52
N GLU A 4 -22.69 -1.75 -13.09
CA GLU A 4 -23.40 -0.47 -13.30
C GLU A 4 -22.93 0.61 -12.32
N ASP A 5 -22.65 0.24 -11.07
CA ASP A 5 -22.17 1.16 -10.03
C ASP A 5 -20.79 1.77 -10.37
N TYR A 6 -19.92 1.03 -11.06
CA TYR A 6 -18.59 1.52 -11.46
C TYR A 6 -18.63 2.60 -12.55
N VAL A 7 -19.67 2.63 -13.40
CA VAL A 7 -19.84 3.68 -14.42
C VAL A 7 -20.59 4.87 -13.83
N LEU A 8 -21.45 4.63 -12.84
CA LEU A 8 -22.24 5.68 -12.18
C LEU A 8 -21.41 6.48 -11.18
N MET A 9 -20.51 5.84 -10.41
CA MET A 9 -19.70 6.50 -9.37
C MET A 9 -18.91 7.71 -9.91
N PRO A 10 -18.15 7.59 -11.02
CA PRO A 10 -17.42 8.72 -11.57
C PRO A 10 -18.33 9.85 -12.05
N ARG A 11 -19.52 9.54 -12.57
CA ARG A 11 -20.50 10.55 -13.03
C ARG A 11 -21.18 11.27 -11.87
N LEU A 12 -21.50 10.55 -10.80
CA LEU A 12 -22.12 11.10 -9.58
C LEU A 12 -21.16 12.01 -8.82
N CYS A 13 -19.87 11.65 -8.79
CA CYS A 13 -18.84 12.36 -8.04
C CYS A 13 -18.21 13.53 -8.79
N HIS A 14 -18.32 13.57 -10.12
CA HIS A 14 -17.71 14.60 -10.96
C HIS A 14 -18.22 16.01 -10.63
N ASP A 15 -19.51 16.15 -10.35
CA ASP A 15 -20.15 17.46 -10.14
C ASP A 15 -20.11 17.91 -8.66
N VAL A 16 -19.39 17.18 -7.81
CA VAL A 16 -19.26 17.50 -6.38
C VAL A 16 -18.00 18.36 -6.19
N PRO A 17 -18.13 19.67 -5.90
CA PRO A 17 -16.99 20.61 -5.92
C PRO A 17 -15.95 20.37 -4.82
N TRP A 18 -16.27 19.53 -3.84
CA TRP A 18 -15.37 19.19 -2.73
C TRP A 18 -14.80 17.77 -2.84
N LEU A 19 -14.98 17.08 -3.96
CA LEU A 19 -14.50 15.71 -4.15
C LEU A 19 -13.56 15.64 -5.35
N GLU A 20 -12.34 15.18 -5.13
CA GLU A 20 -11.32 15.10 -6.17
C GLU A 20 -10.85 13.65 -6.35
N LEU A 21 -10.70 13.22 -7.60
CA LEU A 21 -10.07 11.95 -7.92
C LEU A 21 -8.54 12.13 -7.82
N LYS A 22 -7.95 11.61 -6.75
CA LYS A 22 -6.50 11.72 -6.50
C LYS A 22 -5.83 10.36 -6.46
N LYS A 23 -4.60 10.33 -6.96
CA LYS A 23 -3.71 9.18 -6.75
C LYS A 23 -3.19 9.23 -5.32
N VAL A 24 -3.38 8.13 -4.59
CA VAL A 24 -2.97 8.06 -3.20
C VAL A 24 -1.50 7.65 -3.08
N SER A 25 -0.78 8.28 -2.15
CA SER A 25 0.61 7.92 -1.85
C SER A 25 0.66 6.47 -1.36
N ALA A 26 1.59 5.71 -1.94
CA ALA A 26 1.82 4.27 -1.72
C ALA A 26 2.39 3.90 -0.34
N GLY A 27 2.64 4.89 0.53
CA GLY A 27 3.17 4.62 1.86
C GLY A 27 3.52 5.89 2.63
N PRO A 28 3.91 5.73 3.90
CA PRO A 28 4.31 6.84 4.74
C PRO A 28 5.54 7.54 4.18
N LYS A 29 5.63 8.85 4.42
CA LYS A 29 6.76 9.67 3.98
C LYS A 29 8.06 9.19 4.61
N LEU A 30 9.06 8.95 3.78
CA LEU A 30 10.37 8.49 4.23
C LEU A 30 11.24 9.65 4.73
N LEU A 31 11.09 9.99 6.01
CA LEU A 31 11.90 11.01 6.69
C LEU A 31 13.41 10.68 6.70
N PRO A 32 14.31 11.68 6.79
CA PRO A 32 15.76 11.45 6.74
C PRO A 32 16.28 10.46 7.79
N HIS A 33 15.73 10.47 9.01
CA HIS A 33 16.13 9.53 10.05
C HIS A 33 15.77 8.08 9.71
N HIS A 34 14.65 7.84 9.00
CA HIS A 34 14.31 6.51 8.50
C HIS A 34 15.33 6.05 7.44
N GLN A 35 15.78 6.94 6.57
CA GLN A 35 16.78 6.64 5.54
C GLN A 35 18.10 6.25 6.19
N MET A 36 18.54 7.03 7.17
CA MET A 36 19.75 6.74 7.94
C MET A 36 19.66 5.42 8.69
N ALA A 37 18.54 5.15 9.38
CA ALA A 37 18.34 3.90 10.11
C ALA A 37 18.31 2.67 9.18
N ARG A 38 17.63 2.78 8.03
CA ARG A 38 17.60 1.71 7.02
C ARG A 38 18.98 1.43 6.43
N LYS A 39 19.74 2.49 6.11
CA LYS A 39 21.10 2.35 5.61
C LYS A 39 21.99 1.66 6.64
N LYS A 40 21.98 2.14 7.88
CA LYS A 40 22.74 1.54 8.98
C LYS A 40 22.39 0.05 9.17
N TRP A 41 21.10 -0.29 9.16
CA TRP A 41 20.66 -1.67 9.27
C TRP A 41 21.16 -2.55 8.10
N GLY A 42 21.21 -2.01 6.89
CA GLY A 42 21.79 -2.68 5.73
C GLY A 42 23.29 -2.89 5.89
N ASP A 43 24.03 -1.84 6.26
CA ASP A 43 25.47 -1.89 6.50
C ASP A 43 25.81 -2.91 7.62
N ASP A 44 25.02 -2.95 8.70
CA ASP A 44 25.19 -3.89 9.84
C ASP A 44 24.95 -5.36 9.44
N LEU A 45 24.17 -5.62 8.38
CA LEU A 45 23.77 -6.97 7.95
C LEU A 45 24.40 -7.43 6.64
N GLU A 46 25.17 -6.58 5.96
CA GLU A 46 25.82 -6.88 4.68
C GLU A 46 26.72 -8.13 4.76
N GLY A 47 27.36 -8.36 5.91
CA GLY A 47 28.23 -9.51 6.15
C GLY A 47 27.51 -10.80 6.56
N LYS A 48 26.18 -10.79 6.71
CA LYS A 48 25.43 -11.92 7.25
C LYS A 48 25.34 -13.06 6.25
N THR A 49 25.77 -14.24 6.67
CA THR A 49 25.81 -15.45 5.85
C THR A 49 24.41 -16.02 5.62
N ASN A 50 24.30 -16.88 4.59
CA ASN A 50 23.03 -17.55 4.27
C ASN A 50 22.52 -18.44 5.42
N ALA A 51 23.43 -19.07 6.17
CA ALA A 51 23.07 -19.88 7.34
C ALA A 51 22.46 -19.03 8.47
N GLU A 52 23.00 -17.83 8.68
CA GLU A 52 22.48 -16.90 9.68
C GLU A 52 21.14 -16.30 9.27
N TRP A 53 20.87 -16.12 7.98
CA TRP A 53 19.55 -15.75 7.48
C TRP A 53 18.52 -16.87 7.63
N ALA A 54 18.92 -18.12 7.37
CA ALA A 54 18.05 -19.28 7.53
C ALA A 54 17.60 -19.49 9.00
N ALA A 55 18.37 -18.98 9.97
CA ALA A 55 18.01 -19.00 11.38
C ALA A 55 17.05 -17.87 11.79
N VAL A 56 16.75 -16.89 10.92
CA VAL A 56 15.87 -15.76 11.24
C VAL A 56 14.41 -16.18 11.08
N LEU A 57 13.65 -16.11 12.18
CA LEU A 57 12.20 -16.23 12.13
C LEU A 57 11.58 -14.84 11.96
N PHE A 58 11.02 -14.57 10.79
CA PHE A 58 10.27 -13.34 10.53
C PHE A 58 8.81 -13.50 10.97
N SER A 59 8.25 -12.46 11.57
CA SER A 59 6.84 -12.36 11.91
C SER A 59 6.30 -11.00 11.48
N ASP A 60 5.08 -10.96 10.98
CA ASP A 60 4.38 -9.72 10.63
C ASP A 60 2.87 -9.91 10.85
N GLU A 61 2.16 -8.82 11.12
CA GLU A 61 0.70 -8.81 11.22
C GLU A 61 0.11 -8.28 9.92
N LYS A 62 -0.65 -9.13 9.23
CA LYS A 62 -1.37 -8.74 8.02
C LYS A 62 -2.86 -8.74 8.27
N LYS A 63 -3.51 -7.60 8.05
CA LYS A 63 -4.97 -7.53 7.96
C LYS A 63 -5.44 -8.10 6.61
N TRP A 64 -6.23 -9.17 6.66
CA TRP A 64 -6.90 -9.74 5.50
C TRP A 64 -8.23 -9.02 5.29
N ASN A 65 -8.43 -8.42 4.11
CA ASN A 65 -9.71 -7.84 3.70
C ASN A 65 -10.32 -8.74 2.62
N LEU A 66 -11.63 -8.97 2.68
CA LEU A 66 -12.36 -9.86 1.75
C LEU A 66 -12.50 -9.26 0.34
N ASP A 67 -12.34 -7.95 0.20
CA ASP A 67 -12.48 -7.24 -1.07
C ASP A 67 -11.16 -7.26 -1.85
N GLU A 68 -10.98 -8.27 -2.69
CA GLU A 68 -9.85 -8.38 -3.62
C GLU A 68 -10.17 -7.71 -4.96
N ARG A 69 -9.90 -6.40 -5.05
CA ARG A 69 -9.45 -5.76 -6.31
C ARG A 69 -8.70 -4.45 -6.05
N ASP A 70 -7.57 -4.54 -5.35
CA ASP A 70 -6.65 -3.41 -5.17
C ASP A 70 -5.78 -3.17 -6.43
N GLY A 71 -6.42 -2.69 -7.49
CA GLY A 71 -5.75 -2.31 -8.75
C GLY A 71 -5.90 -0.84 -9.13
N LEU A 72 -6.80 -0.10 -8.49
CA LEU A 72 -7.03 1.32 -8.78
C LEU A 72 -6.32 2.17 -7.74
N GLN A 73 -5.20 2.79 -8.13
CA GLN A 73 -4.42 3.71 -7.28
C GLN A 73 -5.10 5.08 -7.08
N GLN A 74 -6.27 5.28 -7.68
CA GLN A 74 -7.02 6.53 -7.66
C GLN A 74 -8.27 6.37 -6.79
N HIS A 75 -8.41 7.25 -5.82
CA HIS A 75 -9.55 7.29 -4.90
C HIS A 75 -10.18 8.68 -4.96
N TRP A 76 -11.50 8.73 -4.77
CA TRP A 76 -12.22 9.98 -4.55
C TRP A 76 -11.97 10.46 -3.11
N ILE A 77 -11.36 11.63 -2.97
CA ILE A 77 -10.94 12.19 -1.67
C ILE A 77 -11.64 13.53 -1.48
N GLY A 78 -12.25 13.70 -0.31
CA GLY A 78 -12.85 14.97 0.07
C GLY A 78 -11.78 16.01 0.36
N THR A 79 -11.90 17.22 -0.20
CA THR A 79 -10.94 18.31 -0.05
C THR A 79 -10.76 18.79 1.39
N TRP A 80 -11.69 18.44 2.27
CA TRP A 80 -11.68 18.77 3.70
C TRP A 80 -10.74 17.89 4.54
N HIS A 81 -10.38 16.71 4.04
CA HIS A 81 -9.51 15.78 4.77
C HIS A 81 -8.08 15.84 4.22
N PRO A 82 -7.06 15.66 5.09
CA PRO A 82 -5.70 15.48 4.61
C PRO A 82 -5.63 14.26 3.69
N ASP A 83 -4.80 14.34 2.65
CA ASP A 83 -4.65 13.24 1.69
C ASP A 83 -4.28 11.95 2.45
N PRO A 84 -5.06 10.87 2.28
CA PRO A 84 -4.79 9.62 2.97
C PRO A 84 -3.42 9.09 2.56
N VAL A 85 -2.74 8.45 3.49
CA VAL A 85 -1.59 7.60 3.17
C VAL A 85 -2.11 6.18 3.12
N VAL A 86 -2.11 5.57 1.95
CA VAL A 86 -2.46 4.16 1.80
C VAL A 86 -1.16 3.39 1.69
N VAL A 87 -0.98 2.39 2.55
CA VAL A 87 0.13 1.45 2.36
C VAL A 87 -0.19 0.62 1.13
N CYS A 88 0.52 0.87 0.02
CA CYS A 88 0.38 0.07 -1.19
C CYS A 88 0.71 -1.37 -0.84
N ARG A 89 -0.20 -2.26 -1.20
CA ARG A 89 -0.03 -3.70 -1.01
C ARG A 89 0.93 -4.20 -2.07
N HIS A 90 1.99 -4.89 -1.66
CA HIS A 90 2.68 -5.79 -2.57
C HIS A 90 1.70 -6.92 -2.89
N SER A 91 1.39 -7.09 -4.17
CA SER A 91 0.59 -8.22 -4.68
C SER A 91 1.15 -9.52 -4.13
N GLY A 92 0.32 -10.28 -3.42
CA GLY A 92 0.66 -11.62 -2.97
C GLY A 92 0.96 -12.48 -4.19
N SER A 93 2.17 -13.04 -4.23
CA SER A 93 2.55 -14.10 -5.15
C SER A 93 1.51 -15.22 -5.08
N GLY A 94 0.89 -15.55 -6.22
CA GLY A 94 -0.05 -16.65 -6.37
C GLY A 94 0.62 -18.01 -6.23
N SER A 95 1.15 -18.32 -5.05
CA SER A 95 1.60 -19.67 -4.70
C SER A 95 0.42 -20.44 -4.13
N VAL A 96 -0.43 -20.97 -5.02
CA VAL A 96 -1.20 -22.17 -4.71
C VAL A 96 -0.18 -23.29 -4.60
N MET A 97 0.05 -23.79 -3.39
CA MET A 97 0.73 -25.06 -3.20
C MET A 97 -0.13 -26.14 -3.87
N ALA A 98 0.33 -26.67 -5.00
CA ALA A 98 -0.14 -27.93 -5.57
C ALA A 98 0.59 -29.09 -4.90
#